data_AF-A0A7Y5F4Y8-F1
#
_entry.id   AF-A0A7Y5F4Y8-F1
#
_cell.length_a   1.000
_cell.length_b   1.000
_cell.length_c   1.000
_cell.angle_alpha   90.00
_cell.angle_beta   90.00
_cell.angle_gamma   90.00
#
_symmetry.space_group_name_H-M   'P 1'
#
loop_
_entity.id
_entity.type
_entity.pdbx_description
1 polymer ?
#
loop_
_entity_poly.entity_id
_entity_poly.type
_entity_poly.pdbx_seq_one_letter_code
_entity_poly.pdbx_strand_id
1 'polypeptide(L)'
;MLIITDCTYSMMPYSTHVVLWHLLNNNPHNIVTYTFFNDGDSRPISRKKIGKTGGVYVVENPKKERILNIMRMVRIAGYGNDDEEENDLEAVLKTMQVAKNYDDVILLADANSSVRDMELLKELNRPIRIVLCGFNSQTLNLLSFWQYYEIAQYTGGSIHTVESDIENLAAMTEDSKFVIDGIEVTVKNGKVVLAKN
;
A
#
# COMPACT_ATOMS: atom_id res chain seq x y z
N MET A 1 9.94 5.77 11.44
CA MET A 1 8.77 5.56 10.55
C MET A 1 9.19 4.73 9.35
N LEU A 2 8.35 3.82 8.88
CA LEU A 2 8.53 3.10 7.62
C LEU A 2 7.52 3.61 6.59
N ILE A 3 8.01 3.94 5.40
CA ILE A 3 7.18 4.36 4.26
C ILE A 3 7.46 3.41 3.11
N ILE A 4 6.52 2.51 2.86
CA ILE A 4 6.56 1.52 1.80
C ILE A 4 5.67 2.04 0.67
N THR A 5 6.20 2.10 -0.55
CA THR A 5 5.53 2.78 -1.66
C THR A 5 5.58 1.94 -2.92
N ASP A 6 4.41 1.64 -3.44
CA ASP A 6 4.26 1.09 -4.77
C ASP A 6 4.76 2.11 -5.82
N CYS A 7 5.69 1.66 -6.67
CA CYS A 7 6.29 2.41 -7.76
C CYS A 7 6.01 1.79 -9.13
N THR A 8 4.99 0.95 -9.24
CA THR A 8 4.42 0.49 -10.52
C THR A 8 3.96 1.67 -11.39
N TYR A 9 3.66 1.37 -12.65
CA TYR A 9 3.36 2.42 -13.62
C TYR A 9 2.06 3.17 -13.28
N SER A 10 1.02 2.46 -12.84
CA SER A 10 -0.28 3.03 -12.45
C SER A 10 -0.16 3.99 -11.27
N MET A 11 0.82 3.78 -10.39
CA MET A 11 1.10 4.63 -9.23
C MET A 11 1.87 5.91 -9.53
N MET A 12 2.31 6.14 -10.78
CA MET A 12 3.09 7.33 -11.15
C MET A 12 2.47 8.68 -10.72
N PRO A 13 1.17 8.96 -10.98
CA PRO A 13 0.58 10.24 -10.62
C PRO A 13 0.37 10.40 -9.11
N TYR A 14 0.40 9.33 -8.30
CA TYR A 14 0.08 9.41 -6.87
C TYR A 14 1.31 9.34 -5.98
N SER A 15 2.11 8.27 -6.15
CA SER A 15 3.30 7.98 -5.34
C SER A 15 4.23 9.19 -5.20
N THR A 16 4.47 9.90 -6.31
CA THR A 16 5.32 11.09 -6.34
C THR A 16 4.80 12.21 -5.43
N HIS A 17 3.51 12.49 -5.45
CA HIS A 17 2.90 13.57 -4.68
C HIS A 17 2.90 13.26 -3.18
N VAL A 18 2.51 12.05 -2.80
CA VAL A 18 2.43 11.65 -1.38
C VAL A 18 3.82 11.59 -0.76
N VAL A 19 4.80 11.02 -1.45
CA VAL A 19 6.19 10.98 -0.97
C VAL A 19 6.79 12.38 -0.88
N LEU A 20 6.53 13.26 -1.85
CA LEU A 20 7.00 14.65 -1.81
C LEU A 20 6.36 15.42 -0.65
N TRP A 21 5.05 15.28 -0.45
CA TRP A 21 4.35 15.89 0.68
C TRP A 21 4.97 15.44 2.01
N HIS A 22 5.22 14.14 2.17
CA HIS A 22 5.89 13.66 3.39
C HIS A 22 7.30 14.26 3.54
N LEU A 23 8.10 14.35 2.47
CA LEU A 23 9.44 14.94 2.54
C LEU A 23 9.45 16.42 2.94
N LEU A 24 8.43 17.16 2.55
CA LEU A 24 8.29 18.58 2.87
C LEU A 24 7.80 18.79 4.31
N ASN A 25 6.99 17.87 4.84
CA ASN A 25 6.35 18.01 6.16
C ASN A 25 7.02 17.19 7.27
N ASN A 26 7.93 16.28 6.94
CA ASN A 26 8.61 15.45 7.95
C ASN A 26 9.63 16.26 8.76
N ASN A 27 9.68 15.97 10.06
CA ASN A 27 10.70 16.49 10.96
C ASN A 27 12.08 15.89 10.56
N PRO A 28 13.11 16.72 10.31
CA PRO A 28 14.42 16.24 9.89
C PRO A 28 15.14 15.35 10.92
N HIS A 29 14.68 15.32 12.18
CA HIS A 29 15.22 14.45 13.22
C HIS A 29 14.58 13.05 13.26
N ASN A 30 13.49 12.82 12.53
CA ASN A 30 12.85 11.52 12.45
C ASN A 30 13.64 10.60 11.53
N ILE A 31 14.02 9.42 12.04
CA ILE A 31 14.56 8.36 11.20
C ILE A 31 13.41 7.76 10.36
N VAL A 32 13.58 7.81 9.04
CA VAL A 32 12.61 7.28 8.08
C VAL A 32 13.31 6.28 7.18
N THR A 33 12.76 5.07 7.15
CA THR A 33 13.13 4.06 6.17
C THR A 33 12.10 4.09 5.05
N TYR A 34 12.55 4.34 3.84
CA TYR A 34 11.74 4.27 2.65
C TYR A 34 11.94 2.94 1.96
N THR A 35 10.85 2.37 1.46
CA THR A 35 10.90 1.20 0.59
C THR A 35 10.10 1.48 -0.66
N PHE A 36 10.68 1.20 -1.80
CA PHE A 36 10.02 1.33 -3.10
C PHE A 36 9.95 -0.06 -3.73
N PHE A 37 8.80 -0.44 -4.26
CA PHE A 37 8.64 -1.73 -4.93
C PHE A 37 7.96 -1.63 -6.29
N ASN A 38 8.14 -2.65 -7.13
CA ASN A 38 7.67 -2.68 -8.52
C ASN A 38 7.24 -4.09 -8.99
N ASP A 39 7.00 -5.00 -8.05
CA ASP A 39 6.58 -6.38 -8.33
C ASP A 39 7.55 -7.18 -9.19
N GLY A 40 8.83 -7.12 -8.81
CA GLY A 40 9.81 -8.13 -9.20
C GLY A 40 10.73 -7.75 -10.36
N ASP A 41 10.92 -6.47 -10.66
CA ASP A 41 11.85 -5.98 -11.70
C ASP A 41 11.56 -6.59 -13.09
N SER A 42 10.29 -6.52 -13.52
CA SER A 42 9.80 -7.06 -14.80
C SER A 42 10.06 -8.56 -14.98
N ARG A 43 10.25 -9.28 -13.88
CA ARG A 43 10.38 -10.73 -13.90
C ARG A 43 9.06 -11.35 -14.39
N PRO A 44 9.10 -12.43 -15.21
CA PRO A 44 7.87 -13.10 -15.63
C PRO A 44 7.15 -13.72 -14.44
N ILE A 45 5.81 -13.74 -14.48
CA ILE A 45 4.93 -14.24 -13.41
C ILE A 45 5.32 -15.62 -12.89
N SER A 46 5.77 -16.53 -13.77
CA SER A 46 6.24 -17.88 -13.40
C SER A 46 7.44 -17.92 -12.45
N ARG A 47 8.14 -16.80 -12.28
CA ARG A 47 9.28 -16.65 -11.36
C ARG A 47 8.98 -15.73 -10.18
N LYS A 48 7.77 -15.14 -10.09
CA LYS A 48 7.31 -14.33 -8.95
C LYS A 48 6.76 -15.24 -7.86
N LYS A 49 7.67 -15.83 -7.09
CA LYS A 49 7.30 -16.67 -5.94
C LYS A 49 6.95 -15.77 -4.77
N ILE A 50 5.81 -16.02 -4.12
CA ILE A 50 5.38 -15.30 -2.90
C ILE A 50 6.54 -15.18 -1.89
N GLY A 51 6.77 -13.96 -1.40
CA GLY A 51 7.86 -13.59 -0.49
C GLY A 51 9.27 -13.58 -1.12
N LYS A 52 9.38 -13.82 -2.43
CA LYS A 52 10.64 -13.83 -3.21
C LYS A 52 10.44 -13.26 -4.62
N THR A 53 9.41 -12.46 -4.83
CA THR A 53 9.11 -11.79 -6.09
C THR A 53 10.25 -10.85 -6.46
N GLY A 54 10.81 -10.13 -5.49
CA GLY A 54 11.91 -9.18 -5.70
C GLY A 54 11.41 -7.78 -6.05
N GLY A 55 12.27 -6.95 -6.64
CA GLY A 55 11.86 -5.59 -6.96
C GLY A 55 11.60 -4.70 -5.74
N VAL A 56 12.13 -5.06 -4.57
CA VAL A 56 11.96 -4.31 -3.31
C VAL A 56 13.26 -3.62 -2.92
N TYR A 57 13.22 -2.29 -2.88
CA TYR A 57 14.36 -1.39 -2.68
C TYR A 57 14.22 -0.60 -1.37
N VAL A 58 14.93 -1.02 -0.33
CA VAL A 58 14.91 -0.39 1.00
C VAL A 58 16.03 0.65 1.11
N VAL A 59 15.72 1.86 1.57
CA VAL A 59 16.65 2.98 1.70
C VAL A 59 16.41 3.70 3.03
N GLU A 60 17.41 3.67 3.91
CA GLU A 60 17.37 4.34 5.21
C GLU A 60 17.85 5.79 5.08
N ASN A 61 17.08 6.75 5.61
CA ASN A 61 17.40 8.18 5.67
C ASN A 61 18.00 8.76 4.37
N PRO A 62 17.37 8.54 3.20
CA PRO A 62 17.86 9.11 1.95
C PRO A 62 17.84 10.65 2.00
N LYS A 63 18.82 11.26 1.33
CA LYS A 63 18.74 12.69 1.00
C LYS A 63 17.50 12.96 0.17
N LYS A 64 16.77 14.04 0.47
CA LYS A 64 15.47 14.37 -0.17
C LYS A 64 15.59 14.40 -1.70
N GLU A 65 16.68 14.95 -2.22
CA GLU A 65 16.96 15.10 -3.65
C GLU A 65 17.16 13.75 -4.38
N ARG A 66 17.44 12.68 -3.63
CA ARG A 66 17.66 11.34 -4.20
C ARG A 66 16.40 10.50 -4.28
N ILE A 67 15.36 10.82 -3.52
CA ILE A 67 14.17 9.97 -3.42
C ILE A 67 13.45 9.85 -4.77
N LEU A 68 13.21 10.97 -5.45
CA LEU A 68 12.55 10.96 -6.77
C LEU A 68 13.36 10.17 -7.81
N ASN A 69 14.69 10.24 -7.74
CA ASN A 69 15.55 9.46 -8.61
C ASN A 69 15.48 7.96 -8.30
N ILE A 70 15.41 7.58 -7.02
CA ILE A 70 15.24 6.18 -6.61
C ILE A 70 13.89 5.65 -7.10
N MET A 71 12.79 6.38 -6.86
CA MET A 71 11.46 6.01 -7.34
C MET A 71 11.44 5.82 -8.87
N ARG A 72 12.07 6.74 -9.61
CA ARG A 72 12.21 6.62 -11.06
C ARG A 72 13.00 5.38 -11.48
N MET A 73 14.12 5.08 -10.81
CA MET A 73 14.91 3.89 -11.11
C MET A 73 14.14 2.60 -10.83
N VAL A 74 13.46 2.51 -9.69
CA VAL A 74 12.63 1.37 -9.29
C VAL A 74 11.52 1.15 -10.33
N ARG A 75 10.83 2.22 -10.74
CA ARG A 75 9.81 2.12 -11.79
C ARG A 75 10.36 1.61 -13.13
N ILE A 76 11.50 2.15 -13.58
CA ILE A 76 12.12 1.71 -14.84
C ILE A 76 12.51 0.23 -14.76
N ALA A 77 12.96 -0.25 -13.61
CA ALA A 77 13.29 -1.66 -13.42
C ALA A 77 12.06 -2.58 -13.53
N GLY A 78 10.85 -2.08 -13.22
CA GLY A 78 9.57 -2.79 -13.39
C GLY A 78 8.85 -2.51 -14.70
N TYR A 79 9.49 -1.82 -15.65
CA TYR A 79 8.86 -1.45 -16.92
C TYR A 79 8.47 -2.68 -17.76
N GLY A 80 7.24 -2.69 -18.27
CA GLY A 80 6.68 -3.82 -19.04
C GLY A 80 6.17 -4.97 -18.17
N ASN A 81 6.05 -4.77 -16.86
CA ASN A 81 5.21 -5.60 -16.02
C ASN A 81 3.73 -5.20 -16.23
N ASP A 82 2.93 -6.10 -16.80
CA ASP A 82 1.50 -5.91 -17.08
C ASP A 82 0.61 -6.72 -16.11
N ASP A 83 1.19 -7.20 -15.01
CA ASP A 83 0.47 -7.96 -14.00
C ASP A 83 -0.50 -7.04 -13.22
N GLU A 84 -1.69 -7.55 -12.88
CA GLU A 84 -2.69 -6.83 -12.08
C GLU A 84 -2.44 -6.94 -10.56
N GLU A 85 -1.50 -7.79 -10.16
CA GLU A 85 -1.17 -8.08 -8.76
C GLU A 85 0.22 -7.58 -8.39
N GLU A 86 0.37 -7.04 -7.19
CA GLU A 86 1.62 -6.43 -6.71
C GLU A 86 2.15 -7.09 -5.42
N ASN A 87 3.46 -6.98 -5.14
CA ASN A 87 4.12 -7.65 -4.00
C ASN A 87 4.21 -6.79 -2.73
N ASP A 88 3.06 -6.24 -2.31
CA ASP A 88 2.95 -5.32 -1.18
C ASP A 88 3.48 -5.91 0.13
N LEU A 89 3.08 -7.14 0.48
CA LEU A 89 3.39 -7.70 1.79
C LEU A 89 4.85 -8.15 1.89
N GLU A 90 5.45 -8.62 0.80
CA GLU A 90 6.90 -8.84 0.70
C GLU A 90 7.65 -7.52 0.97
N ALA A 91 7.20 -6.41 0.38
CA ALA A 91 7.83 -5.12 0.58
C ALA A 91 7.71 -4.64 2.04
N VAL A 92 6.53 -4.78 2.65
CA VAL A 92 6.31 -4.45 4.07
C VAL A 92 7.21 -5.30 4.98
N LEU A 93 7.18 -6.63 4.83
CA LEU A 93 7.94 -7.54 5.69
C LEU A 93 9.45 -7.30 5.58
N LYS A 94 9.96 -7.14 4.35
CA LYS A 94 11.39 -6.87 4.13
C LYS A 94 11.81 -5.55 4.76
N THR A 95 10.95 -4.53 4.74
CA THR A 95 11.22 -3.25 5.42
C THR A 95 11.27 -3.42 6.93
N MET A 96 10.29 -4.12 7.51
CA MET A 96 10.21 -4.39 8.95
C MET A 96 11.40 -5.22 9.46
N GLN A 97 11.92 -6.15 8.65
CA GLN A 97 13.09 -6.96 8.99
C GLN A 97 14.40 -6.18 8.97
N VAL A 98 14.54 -5.19 8.07
CA VAL A 98 15.76 -4.38 7.93
C VAL A 98 15.78 -3.22 8.93
N ALA A 99 14.63 -2.62 9.21
CA ALA A 99 14.53 -1.47 10.10
C ALA A 99 14.72 -1.87 11.57
N LYS A 100 15.63 -1.19 12.28
CA LYS A 100 15.98 -1.54 13.66
C LYS A 100 14.99 -1.03 14.70
N ASN A 101 14.35 0.12 14.46
CA ASN A 101 13.35 0.76 15.33
C ASN A 101 12.41 1.62 14.48
N TYR A 102 11.10 1.47 14.69
CA TYR A 102 10.08 2.29 14.03
C TYR A 102 8.77 2.24 14.83
N ASP A 103 8.05 3.36 14.81
CA ASP A 103 6.75 3.48 15.49
C ASP A 103 5.58 3.23 14.53
N ASP A 104 5.67 3.74 13.30
CA ASP A 104 4.63 3.65 12.29
C ASP A 104 5.08 2.87 11.05
N VAL A 105 4.15 2.09 10.48
CA VAL A 105 4.28 1.42 9.18
C VAL A 105 3.21 1.98 8.24
N ILE A 106 3.64 2.62 7.16
CA ILE A 106 2.75 3.24 6.17
C ILE A 106 2.98 2.57 4.81
N LEU A 107 1.91 2.07 4.20
CA LEU A 107 1.91 1.49 2.85
C LEU A 107 1.15 2.42 1.90
N LEU A 108 1.78 2.87 0.83
CA LEU A 108 1.13 3.58 -0.28
C LEU A 108 0.93 2.59 -1.41
N ALA A 109 -0.32 2.31 -1.77
CA ALA A 109 -0.68 1.25 -2.72
C ALA A 109 -1.75 1.71 -3.72
N ASP A 110 -1.86 1.01 -4.85
CA ASP A 110 -2.88 1.26 -5.86
C ASP A 110 -4.21 0.62 -5.43
N ALA A 111 -5.27 1.43 -5.36
CA ALA A 111 -6.61 0.96 -5.04
C ALA A 111 -7.18 -0.03 -6.07
N ASN A 112 -6.61 -0.09 -7.27
CA ASN A 112 -7.10 -0.88 -8.39
C ASN A 112 -6.24 -2.13 -8.69
N SER A 113 -5.10 -2.30 -8.01
CA SER A 113 -4.25 -3.49 -8.12
C SER A 113 -4.44 -4.41 -6.92
N SER A 114 -4.51 -5.71 -7.18
CA SER A 114 -4.67 -6.72 -6.13
C SER A 114 -3.33 -7.01 -5.44
N VAL A 115 -3.37 -7.52 -4.22
CA VAL A 115 -2.18 -7.91 -3.47
C VAL A 115 -1.82 -9.35 -3.80
N ARG A 116 -0.66 -9.57 -4.45
CA ARG A 116 -0.16 -10.88 -4.89
C ARG A 116 0.08 -11.83 -3.73
N ASP A 117 0.56 -11.29 -2.62
CA ASP A 117 1.20 -12.05 -1.56
C ASP A 117 0.44 -12.01 -0.24
N MET A 118 -0.91 -11.97 -0.32
CA MET A 118 -1.81 -12.05 0.85
C MET A 118 -1.54 -13.26 1.77
N GLU A 119 -0.93 -14.33 1.27
CA GLU A 119 -0.49 -15.48 2.09
C GLU A 119 0.53 -15.09 3.18
N LEU A 120 1.24 -13.97 3.01
CA LEU A 120 2.20 -13.40 3.95
C LEU A 120 1.54 -12.57 5.07
N LEU A 121 0.23 -12.30 4.99
CA LEU A 121 -0.48 -11.47 5.98
C LEU A 121 -0.28 -11.94 7.41
N LYS A 122 -0.27 -13.26 7.61
CA LYS A 122 -0.05 -13.92 8.92
C LYS A 122 1.32 -13.64 9.55
N GLU A 123 2.28 -13.12 8.79
CA GLU A 123 3.62 -12.77 9.28
C GLU A 123 3.68 -11.33 9.79
N LEU A 124 2.65 -10.51 9.53
CA LEU A 124 2.56 -9.13 9.98
C LEU A 124 2.11 -9.05 11.44
N ASN A 125 2.83 -8.26 12.23
CA ASN A 125 2.61 -8.14 13.68
C ASN A 125 2.60 -6.68 14.17
N ARG A 126 2.42 -5.72 13.26
CA ARG A 126 2.34 -4.29 13.54
C ARG A 126 1.18 -3.67 12.76
N PRO A 127 0.49 -2.67 13.33
CA PRO A 127 -0.51 -1.89 12.59
C PRO A 127 0.06 -1.29 11.32
N ILE A 128 -0.63 -1.49 10.20
CA ILE A 128 -0.28 -0.90 8.90
C ILE A 128 -1.30 0.17 8.55
N ARG A 129 -0.84 1.41 8.36
CA ARG A 129 -1.66 2.48 7.77
C ARG A 129 -1.52 2.44 6.27
N ILE A 130 -2.62 2.19 5.56
CA ILE A 130 -2.63 2.06 4.11
C ILE A 130 -3.17 3.36 3.52
N VAL A 131 -2.45 3.94 2.58
CA VAL A 131 -2.88 5.08 1.77
C VAL A 131 -3.18 4.54 0.36
N LEU A 132 -4.47 4.36 0.07
CA LEU A 132 -4.95 3.90 -1.21
C LEU A 132 -5.03 5.05 -2.21
N CYS A 133 -4.29 4.88 -3.30
CA CYS A 133 -4.18 5.85 -4.38
C CYS A 133 -5.05 5.43 -5.56
N GLY A 134 -5.58 6.39 -6.31
CA GLY A 134 -6.45 6.09 -7.47
C GLY A 134 -7.79 5.48 -7.09
N PHE A 135 -8.23 5.67 -5.84
CA PHE A 135 -9.56 5.25 -5.41
C PHE A 135 -10.62 6.04 -6.18
N ASN A 136 -11.50 5.33 -6.89
CA ASN A 136 -12.61 5.95 -7.58
C ASN A 136 -13.84 5.06 -7.46
N SER A 137 -14.89 5.61 -6.88
CA SER A 137 -16.15 4.93 -6.60
C SER A 137 -16.82 4.23 -7.77
N GLN A 138 -16.60 4.73 -8.99
CA GLN A 138 -17.23 4.23 -10.21
C GLN A 138 -16.40 3.15 -10.91
N THR A 139 -15.10 3.08 -10.63
CA THR A 139 -14.16 2.16 -11.30
C THR A 139 -13.44 1.25 -10.33
N LEU A 140 -13.81 1.27 -9.04
CA LEU A 140 -13.14 0.56 -7.97
C LEU A 140 -13.11 -0.95 -8.23
N ASN A 141 -11.92 -1.52 -8.14
CA ASN A 141 -11.77 -2.96 -8.01
C ASN A 141 -12.12 -3.40 -6.57
N LEU A 142 -13.31 -3.97 -6.40
CA LEU A 142 -13.80 -4.44 -5.10
C LEU A 142 -12.92 -5.54 -4.48
N LEU A 143 -12.26 -6.36 -5.30
CA LEU A 143 -11.35 -7.39 -4.79
C LEU A 143 -10.10 -6.76 -4.18
N SER A 144 -9.47 -5.83 -4.89
CA SER A 144 -8.29 -5.09 -4.42
C SER A 144 -8.61 -4.34 -3.13
N PHE A 145 -9.70 -3.56 -3.10
CA PHE A 145 -10.14 -2.87 -1.89
C PHE A 145 -10.33 -3.83 -0.71
N TRP A 146 -10.94 -4.99 -0.95
CA TRP A 146 -11.18 -5.99 0.09
C TRP A 146 -9.86 -6.53 0.69
N GLN A 147 -8.84 -6.77 -0.14
CA GLN A 147 -7.54 -7.24 0.34
C GLN A 147 -6.87 -6.20 1.23
N TYR A 148 -6.89 -4.92 0.85
CA TYR A 148 -6.34 -3.86 1.72
C TYR A 148 -7.15 -3.68 3.01
N TYR A 149 -8.49 -3.81 2.94
CA TYR A 149 -9.33 -3.84 4.14
C TYR A 149 -8.95 -4.98 5.08
N GLU A 150 -8.76 -6.20 4.54
CA GLU A 150 -8.32 -7.36 5.32
C GLU A 150 -6.95 -7.14 5.96
N ILE A 151 -6.00 -6.53 5.24
CA ILE A 151 -4.68 -6.18 5.80
C ILE A 151 -4.82 -5.20 6.96
N ALA A 152 -5.56 -4.11 6.78
CA ALA A 152 -5.75 -3.10 7.81
C ALA A 152 -6.48 -3.68 9.04
N GLN A 153 -7.54 -4.45 8.81
CA GLN A 153 -8.29 -5.11 9.88
C GLN A 153 -7.41 -6.10 10.66
N TYR A 154 -6.69 -6.98 9.96
CA TYR A 154 -5.84 -8.00 10.59
C TYR A 154 -4.72 -7.39 11.43
N THR A 155 -4.12 -6.31 10.94
CA THR A 155 -2.99 -5.66 11.62
C THR A 155 -3.41 -4.67 12.71
N GLY A 156 -4.70 -4.34 12.81
CA GLY A 156 -5.19 -3.24 13.66
C GLY A 156 -4.80 -1.85 13.13
N GLY A 157 -4.60 -1.76 11.82
CA GLY A 157 -4.24 -0.55 11.09
C GLY A 157 -5.45 0.27 10.61
N SER A 158 -5.23 1.06 9.56
CA SER A 158 -6.23 1.99 8.99
C SER A 158 -6.08 2.10 7.47
N ILE A 159 -7.13 2.59 6.80
CA ILE A 159 -7.12 2.92 5.37
C ILE A 159 -7.42 4.40 5.21
N HIS A 160 -6.69 5.05 4.32
CA HIS A 160 -6.83 6.45 3.96
C HIS A 160 -6.87 6.53 2.43
N THR A 161 -7.68 7.40 1.85
CA THR A 161 -7.60 7.75 0.42
C THR A 161 -7.08 9.17 0.27
N VAL A 162 -6.70 9.56 -0.94
CA VAL A 162 -6.18 10.92 -1.20
C VAL A 162 -7.31 11.96 -1.14
N GLU A 163 -8.56 11.55 -1.39
CA GLU A 163 -9.75 12.39 -1.35
C GLU A 163 -10.49 12.39 0.00
N SER A 164 -10.47 11.30 0.79
CA SER A 164 -11.00 11.26 2.17
C SER A 164 -10.35 10.20 3.07
N ASP A 165 -10.36 10.44 4.38
CA ASP A 165 -9.89 9.46 5.37
C ASP A 165 -11.01 8.44 5.71
N ILE A 166 -10.69 7.15 5.78
CA ILE A 166 -11.59 6.12 6.31
C ILE A 166 -11.19 5.83 7.76
N GLU A 167 -11.78 6.57 8.69
CA GLU A 167 -11.52 6.42 10.11
C GLU A 167 -12.37 5.30 10.76
N ASN A 168 -11.89 4.75 11.88
CA ASN A 168 -12.63 3.80 12.72
C ASN A 168 -13.08 2.48 12.04
N LEU A 169 -12.20 1.82 11.27
CA LEU A 169 -12.46 0.49 10.68
C LEU A 169 -12.94 -0.55 11.69
N ALA A 170 -12.48 -0.50 12.95
CA ALA A 170 -12.90 -1.41 14.01
C ALA A 170 -14.41 -1.30 14.38
N ALA A 171 -15.06 -0.20 14.02
CA ALA A 171 -16.51 0.00 14.18
C ALA A 171 -17.33 -0.55 13.00
N MET A 172 -16.67 -1.01 11.92
CA MET A 172 -17.32 -1.61 10.76
C MET A 172 -17.75 -3.05 11.06
N THR A 173 -18.91 -3.18 11.72
CA THR A 173 -19.51 -4.47 12.07
C THR A 173 -20.52 -4.93 11.02
N GLU A 174 -20.94 -6.20 11.06
CA GLU A 174 -21.98 -6.72 10.18
C GLU A 174 -23.21 -5.79 10.09
N ASP A 175 -23.75 -5.61 8.89
CA ASP A 175 -24.88 -4.75 8.53
C ASP A 175 -24.70 -3.24 8.74
N SER A 176 -23.57 -2.79 9.30
CA SER A 176 -23.33 -1.36 9.42
C SER A 176 -23.07 -0.73 8.04
N LYS A 177 -23.56 0.50 7.88
CA LYS A 177 -23.51 1.28 6.65
C LYS A 177 -22.53 2.44 6.83
N PHE A 178 -21.64 2.62 5.86
CA PHE A 178 -20.62 3.68 5.88
C PHE A 178 -20.64 4.42 4.56
N VAL A 179 -20.21 5.68 4.60
CA VAL A 179 -19.95 6.46 3.40
C VAL A 179 -18.44 6.62 3.25
N ILE A 180 -17.89 6.05 2.19
CA ILE A 180 -16.48 6.14 1.82
C ILE A 180 -16.42 6.85 0.47
N ASP A 181 -15.83 8.05 0.42
CA ASP A 181 -15.76 8.88 -0.81
C ASP A 181 -17.11 9.01 -1.54
N GLY A 182 -18.20 9.20 -0.77
CA GLY A 182 -19.55 9.37 -1.30
C GLY A 182 -20.28 8.08 -1.69
N ILE A 183 -19.67 6.91 -1.48
CA ILE A 183 -20.30 5.59 -1.72
C ILE A 183 -20.86 5.06 -0.42
N GLU A 184 -22.14 4.69 -0.42
CA GLU A 184 -22.69 3.91 0.68
C GLU A 184 -22.25 2.44 0.54
N VAL A 185 -21.49 1.96 1.51
CA VAL A 185 -21.04 0.56 1.62
C VAL A 185 -21.62 -0.07 2.88
N THR A 186 -21.73 -1.39 2.90
CA THR A 186 -22.16 -2.14 4.08
C THR A 186 -21.30 -3.38 4.30
N VAL A 187 -21.15 -3.82 5.55
CA VAL A 187 -20.46 -5.08 5.87
C VAL A 187 -21.45 -6.23 5.79
N LYS A 188 -21.18 -7.21 4.91
CA LYS A 188 -21.95 -8.44 4.73
C LYS A 188 -21.04 -9.67 4.77
N ASN A 189 -21.33 -10.60 5.66
CA ASN A 189 -20.53 -11.77 5.98
C ASN A 189 -19.08 -11.40 6.29
N GLY A 190 -18.89 -10.33 7.05
CA GLY A 190 -17.58 -9.76 7.32
C GLY A 190 -16.90 -9.15 6.10
N LYS A 191 -17.60 -8.89 4.98
CA LYS A 191 -17.07 -8.25 3.76
C LYS A 191 -17.68 -6.90 3.48
N VAL A 192 -16.90 -5.89 3.11
CA VAL A 192 -17.44 -4.61 2.63
C VAL A 192 -18.00 -4.81 1.22
N VAL A 193 -19.28 -4.51 1.04
CA VAL A 193 -20.00 -4.57 -0.24
C VAL A 193 -20.72 -3.25 -0.48
N LEU A 194 -21.04 -2.93 -1.73
CA LEU A 194 -21.90 -1.78 -2.03
C LEU A 194 -23.25 -1.95 -1.33
N ALA A 195 -23.71 -0.90 -0.64
CA ALA A 195 -25.07 -0.88 -0.12
C ALA A 195 -26.03 -0.88 -1.31
N LYS A 196 -26.74 -1.99 -1.52
CA LYS A 196 -27.81 -2.01 -2.51
C LYS A 196 -28.90 -1.03 -2.06
N ASN A 197 -29.29 -0.13 -2.96
CA ASN A 197 -30.52 0.66 -2.84
C ASN A 197 -31.74 -0.26 -2.68
#